data_AF-A0A1D2S1L2-F1
#
_entry.id   AF-A0A1D2S1L2-F1
#
_cell.length_a   1.000
_cell.length_b   1.000
_cell.length_c   1.000
_cell.angle_alpha   90.00
_cell.angle_beta   90.00
_cell.angle_gamma   90.00
#
_symmetry.space_group_name_H-M   'P 1'
#
loop_
_entity.id
_entity.type
_entity.pdbx_description
1 polymer ?
#
loop_
_entity_poly.entity_id
_entity_poly.type
_entity_poly.pdbx_seq_one_letter_code
_entity_poly.pdbx_strand_id
1 'polypeptide(L)'
;MSCFQLLPGFSAALQRVLIVLALGTGGMAMAQEGVLSQLYAARPPAGSSYVRVVNPESVMLAVRVATGPVQQLGGQAPASSYAIVRGGEEFSVQVGGAEAARLRVPPDSFQTLVLRRTRAGFALTPMDDTSGNEDALKAELRFYNLARSCREAQLLLAPAGTPVFSAVAEGTAAARSVNPVRASVSGRCGGAATPAQPLPALQPGDHLSLFLLGEAGAPRLVIQANRTDPFKR
;
A
#
# COMPACT_ATOMS: atom_id res chain seq x y z
N MET A 1 -5.72 52.34 -64.71
CA MET A 1 -4.43 52.98 -65.04
C MET A 1 -3.77 53.42 -63.75
N SER A 2 -2.49 53.05 -63.62
CA SER A 2 -1.38 53.47 -62.73
C SER A 2 -1.67 54.59 -61.70
N CYS A 3 -1.01 54.70 -60.56
CA CYS A 3 0.30 54.25 -60.14
C CYS A 3 0.50 54.57 -58.65
N PHE A 4 1.31 53.74 -58.00
CA PHE A 4 2.37 54.06 -57.01
C PHE A 4 2.14 54.95 -55.77
N GLN A 5 2.67 54.37 -54.68
CA GLN A 5 2.90 54.83 -53.31
C GLN A 5 3.78 56.09 -53.20
N LEU A 6 3.69 56.79 -52.05
CA LEU A 6 4.77 56.85 -51.04
C LEU A 6 4.39 57.73 -49.82
N LEU A 7 4.70 57.19 -48.64
CA LEU A 7 4.65 57.74 -47.27
C LEU A 7 5.57 58.99 -47.12
N PRO A 8 5.37 59.92 -46.14
CA PRO A 8 5.75 59.66 -44.73
C PRO A 8 4.95 60.45 -43.66
N GLY A 9 5.14 60.13 -42.37
CA GLY A 9 4.80 61.10 -41.30
C GLY A 9 4.51 60.55 -39.91
N PHE A 10 5.55 60.58 -39.08
CA PHE A 10 5.66 60.56 -37.62
C PHE A 10 4.44 60.86 -36.71
N SER A 11 4.46 60.14 -35.60
CA SER A 11 4.22 60.58 -34.21
C SER A 11 2.81 60.59 -33.61
N ALA A 12 2.80 60.20 -32.34
CA ALA A 12 1.74 60.29 -31.33
C ALA A 12 0.64 59.21 -31.39
N ALA A 13 0.95 58.03 -30.85
CA ALA A 13 -0.07 57.18 -30.24
C ALA A 13 0.30 56.93 -28.77
N LEU A 14 0.15 57.99 -27.97
CA LEU A 14 -0.09 57.85 -26.54
C LEU A 14 -1.46 57.18 -26.37
N GLN A 15 -1.62 56.44 -25.27
CA GLN A 15 -2.90 56.10 -24.65
C GLN A 15 -3.53 54.76 -25.06
N ARG A 16 -3.23 53.72 -24.28
CA ARG A 16 -4.21 53.12 -23.35
C ARG A 16 -3.51 52.08 -22.47
N VAL A 17 -3.38 52.44 -21.19
CA VAL A 17 -3.03 51.52 -20.10
C VAL A 17 -4.20 50.56 -19.89
N LEU A 18 -3.92 49.25 -19.92
CA LEU A 18 -4.83 48.20 -19.46
C LEU A 18 -4.00 47.26 -18.57
N ILE A 19 -4.10 47.50 -17.26
CA ILE A 19 -3.58 46.61 -16.22
C ILE A 19 -4.57 45.46 -16.10
N VAL A 20 -4.15 44.25 -16.49
CA VAL A 20 -4.82 43.00 -16.11
C VAL A 20 -3.96 42.33 -15.05
N LEU A 21 -4.29 42.56 -13.79
CA LEU A 21 -3.79 41.78 -12.66
C LEU A 21 -4.65 40.51 -12.55
N ALA A 22 -4.21 39.41 -13.17
CA ALA A 22 -4.84 38.12 -12.97
C ALA A 22 -4.33 37.49 -11.66
N LEU A 23 -5.24 37.37 -10.69
CA LEU A 23 -5.08 36.61 -9.46
C LEU A 23 -4.76 35.14 -9.78
N GLY A 24 -3.59 34.68 -9.34
CA GLY A 24 -3.14 33.31 -9.56
C GLY A 24 -2.30 32.79 -8.40
N THR A 25 -2.86 32.79 -7.19
CA THR A 25 -2.26 32.10 -6.04
C THR A 25 -3.35 31.37 -5.25
N GLY A 26 -3.79 30.23 -5.77
CA GLY A 26 -4.69 29.30 -5.09
C GLY A 26 -4.23 27.88 -5.37
N GLY A 27 -3.10 27.47 -4.79
CA GLY A 27 -2.47 26.19 -5.09
C GLY A 27 -1.65 25.58 -3.96
N MET A 28 -1.89 25.99 -2.71
CA MET A 28 -1.20 25.45 -1.53
C MET A 28 -2.16 25.35 -0.34
N ALA A 29 -3.22 24.54 -0.44
CA ALA A 29 -4.13 24.30 0.70
C ALA A 29 -4.36 22.81 1.00
N MET A 30 -4.20 21.92 0.02
CA MET A 30 -4.60 20.52 0.16
C MET A 30 -3.65 19.65 1.02
N ALA A 31 -2.42 20.11 1.29
CA ALA A 31 -1.43 19.31 2.03
C ALA A 31 -1.45 19.56 3.56
N GLN A 32 -1.87 20.75 4.01
CA GLN A 32 -1.85 21.11 5.43
C GLN A 32 -3.06 20.55 6.21
N GLU A 33 -4.21 20.37 5.54
CA GLU A 33 -5.41 19.84 6.18
C GLU A 33 -5.24 18.38 6.64
N GLY A 34 -4.47 17.56 5.92
CA GLY A 34 -4.23 16.15 6.26
C GLY A 34 -3.44 15.95 7.56
N VAL A 35 -2.44 16.79 7.82
CA VAL A 35 -1.59 16.69 9.02
C VAL A 35 -2.36 17.12 10.27
N LEU A 36 -3.15 18.20 10.18
CA LEU A 36 -4.01 18.64 11.29
C LEU A 36 -5.13 17.63 11.59
N SER A 37 -5.70 17.01 10.55
CA SER A 37 -6.72 15.97 10.69
C SER A 37 -6.22 14.75 11.47
N GLN A 38 -4.95 14.37 11.30
CA GLN A 38 -4.32 13.30 12.08
C GLN A 38 -4.11 13.66 13.55
N LEU A 39 -3.82 14.94 13.85
CA LEU A 39 -3.56 15.38 15.23
C LEU A 39 -4.82 15.32 16.11
N TYR A 40 -5.99 15.53 15.52
CA TYR A 40 -7.29 15.46 16.20
C TYR A 40 -8.03 14.13 16.00
N ALA A 41 -7.43 13.18 15.28
CA ALA A 41 -8.03 11.87 15.08
C ALA A 41 -8.16 11.14 16.43
N ALA A 42 -9.30 10.50 16.66
CA ALA A 42 -9.47 9.66 17.83
C ALA A 42 -8.39 8.57 17.82
N ARG A 43 -7.63 8.47 18.92
CA ARG A 43 -6.61 7.44 19.06
C ARG A 43 -7.21 6.19 19.70
N PRO A 44 -6.85 5.00 19.21
CA PRO A 44 -7.15 3.76 19.91
C PRO A 44 -6.68 3.81 21.37
N PRO A 45 -7.37 3.14 22.30
CA PRO A 45 -6.92 3.00 23.69
C PRO A 45 -5.52 2.37 23.78
N ALA A 46 -4.79 2.65 24.85
CA ALA A 46 -3.53 1.96 25.15
C ALA A 46 -3.74 0.43 25.21
N GLY A 47 -2.77 -0.35 24.74
CA GLY A 47 -2.89 -1.80 24.64
C GLY A 47 -3.70 -2.29 23.44
N SER A 48 -4.09 -1.41 22.52
CA SER A 48 -4.71 -1.81 21.25
C SER A 48 -3.69 -2.51 20.34
N SER A 49 -4.18 -3.44 19.54
CA SER A 49 -3.38 -4.15 18.53
C SER A 49 -4.02 -4.03 17.16
N TYR A 50 -3.20 -4.23 16.13
CA TYR A 50 -3.55 -3.99 14.73
C TYR A 50 -3.49 -5.30 13.97
N VAL A 51 -4.63 -5.80 13.53
CA VAL A 51 -4.74 -7.12 12.89
C VAL A 51 -5.26 -6.95 11.47
N ARG A 52 -4.57 -7.54 10.49
CA ARG A 52 -5.08 -7.65 9.13
C ARG A 52 -5.16 -9.10 8.67
N VAL A 53 -5.99 -9.35 7.67
CA VAL A 53 -6.08 -10.64 6.99
C VAL A 53 -5.59 -10.49 5.55
N VAL A 54 -4.86 -11.49 5.06
CA VAL A 54 -4.42 -11.62 3.67
C VAL A 54 -5.05 -12.85 3.05
N ASN A 55 -5.75 -12.68 1.93
CA ASN A 55 -6.22 -13.75 1.07
C ASN A 55 -5.22 -13.95 -0.10
N PRO A 56 -4.41 -15.03 -0.09
CA PRO A 56 -3.46 -15.27 -1.17
C PRO A 56 -4.11 -15.83 -2.45
N GLU A 57 -5.36 -16.27 -2.37
CA GLU A 57 -6.09 -16.89 -3.48
C GLU A 57 -6.61 -15.85 -4.49
N SER A 58 -6.95 -16.33 -5.70
CA SER A 58 -7.54 -15.49 -6.75
C SER A 58 -9.01 -15.16 -6.49
N VAL A 59 -9.74 -16.03 -5.79
CA VAL A 59 -11.17 -15.85 -5.47
C VAL A 59 -11.34 -14.73 -4.47
N MET A 60 -12.22 -13.77 -4.77
CA MET A 60 -12.58 -12.71 -3.84
C MET A 60 -13.39 -13.26 -2.66
N LEU A 61 -13.02 -12.87 -1.44
CA LEU A 61 -13.68 -13.28 -0.21
C LEU A 61 -14.03 -12.06 0.65
N ALA A 62 -15.28 -12.02 1.12
CA ALA A 62 -15.72 -11.02 2.09
C ALA A 62 -15.15 -11.39 3.47
N VAL A 63 -14.29 -10.54 4.02
CA VAL A 63 -13.64 -10.76 5.31
C VAL A 63 -13.98 -9.62 6.26
N ARG A 64 -14.24 -9.96 7.52
CA ARG A 64 -14.38 -9.00 8.63
C ARG A 64 -13.47 -9.41 9.76
N VAL A 65 -12.70 -8.47 10.29
CA VAL A 65 -11.89 -8.67 11.50
C VAL A 65 -12.54 -7.91 12.65
N ALA A 66 -12.86 -8.62 13.73
CA ALA A 66 -13.54 -8.07 14.90
C ALA A 66 -14.80 -7.27 14.50
N THR A 67 -14.89 -6.02 14.95
CA THR A 67 -15.98 -5.08 14.64
C THR A 67 -15.65 -4.14 13.46
N GLY A 68 -14.55 -4.37 12.74
CA GLY A 68 -14.17 -3.61 11.55
C GLY A 68 -15.16 -3.76 10.39
N PRO A 69 -14.96 -2.99 9.30
CA PRO A 69 -15.78 -3.11 8.10
C PRO A 69 -15.57 -4.46 7.40
N VAL A 70 -16.58 -4.91 6.65
CA VAL A 70 -16.42 -6.02 5.71
C VAL A 70 -15.61 -5.54 4.51
N GLN A 71 -14.56 -6.27 4.17
CA GLN A 71 -13.67 -5.97 3.05
C GLN A 71 -13.63 -7.14 2.07
N GLN A 72 -13.60 -6.84 0.78
CA GLN A 72 -13.48 -7.86 -0.27
C GLN A 72 -11.99 -8.08 -0.57
N LEU A 73 -11.47 -9.25 -0.20
CA LEU A 73 -10.04 -9.57 -0.32
C LEU A 73 -9.79 -10.53 -1.47
N GLY A 74 -8.86 -10.20 -2.36
CA GLY A 74 -8.45 -11.02 -3.50
C GLY A 74 -7.95 -10.19 -4.67
N GLY A 75 -7.47 -10.84 -5.73
CA GLY A 75 -7.03 -10.16 -6.94
C GLY A 75 -5.92 -9.13 -6.69
N GLN A 76 -6.24 -7.85 -6.86
CA GLN A 76 -5.34 -6.70 -6.68
C GLN A 76 -5.35 -6.10 -5.25
N ALA A 77 -6.25 -6.56 -4.38
CA ALA A 77 -6.33 -6.15 -2.99
C ALA A 77 -6.38 -7.40 -2.09
N PRO A 78 -5.26 -8.15 -1.97
CA PRO A 78 -5.23 -9.39 -1.20
C PRO A 78 -5.33 -9.15 0.30
N ALA A 79 -4.95 -7.97 0.82
CA ALA A 79 -4.93 -7.69 2.24
C ALA A 79 -6.03 -6.72 2.66
N SER A 80 -6.59 -6.92 3.86
CA SER A 80 -7.44 -5.91 4.50
C SER A 80 -6.61 -4.72 4.99
N SER A 81 -7.26 -3.60 5.29
CA SER A 81 -6.71 -2.68 6.29
C SER A 81 -6.51 -3.38 7.64
N TYR A 82 -5.64 -2.83 8.47
CA TYR A 82 -5.49 -3.26 9.86
C TYR A 82 -6.72 -2.84 10.67
N ALA A 83 -7.46 -3.82 11.15
CA ALA A 83 -8.50 -3.61 12.15
C ALA A 83 -7.86 -3.39 13.53
N ILE A 84 -8.45 -2.48 14.29
CA ILE A 84 -8.03 -2.18 15.66
C ILE A 84 -8.78 -3.12 16.60
N VAL A 85 -8.05 -3.91 17.37
CA VAL A 85 -8.61 -4.84 18.36
C VAL A 85 -8.05 -4.52 19.75
N ARG A 86 -8.73 -4.97 20.81
CA ARG A 86 -8.15 -4.94 22.15
C ARG A 86 -7.10 -6.03 22.26
N GLY A 87 -5.86 -5.63 22.50
CA GLY A 87 -4.77 -6.55 22.72
C GLY A 87 -5.00 -7.38 23.98
N GLY A 88 -4.66 -8.66 23.91
CA GLY A 88 -4.91 -9.58 25.01
C GLY A 88 -6.40 -9.92 25.22
N GLU A 89 -7.31 -9.55 24.32
CA GLU A 89 -8.69 -10.04 24.32
C GLU A 89 -8.96 -10.90 23.09
N GLU A 90 -9.99 -11.77 23.18
CA GLU A 90 -10.42 -12.55 22.02
C GLU A 90 -11.23 -11.69 21.04
N PHE A 91 -11.03 -11.93 19.75
CA PHE A 91 -11.85 -11.38 18.67
C PHE A 91 -12.12 -12.45 17.62
N SER A 92 -13.20 -12.28 16.86
CA SER A 92 -13.53 -13.17 15.75
C SER A 92 -13.07 -12.61 14.41
N VAL A 93 -12.77 -13.51 13.48
CA VAL A 93 -12.61 -13.19 12.06
C VAL A 93 -13.69 -13.94 11.30
N GLN A 94 -14.46 -13.21 10.49
CA GLN A 94 -15.50 -13.77 9.65
C GLN A 94 -15.07 -13.82 8.19
N VAL A 95 -15.43 -14.89 7.50
CA VAL A 95 -15.19 -15.08 6.07
C VAL A 95 -16.51 -15.53 5.43
N GLY A 96 -16.98 -14.79 4.42
CA GLY A 96 -18.29 -15.04 3.81
C GLY A 96 -19.46 -14.89 4.78
N GLY A 97 -19.30 -14.12 5.86
CA GLY A 97 -20.33 -13.90 6.88
C GLY A 97 -20.39 -14.95 8.00
N ALA A 98 -19.57 -16.00 7.94
CA ALA A 98 -19.45 -17.01 9.00
C ALA A 98 -18.15 -16.82 9.79
N GLU A 99 -18.15 -17.13 11.09
CA GLU A 99 -16.93 -17.12 11.92
C GLU A 99 -15.96 -18.19 11.39
N ALA A 100 -14.78 -17.75 10.93
CA ALA A 100 -13.71 -18.61 10.44
C ALA A 100 -12.69 -18.95 11.53
N ALA A 101 -12.48 -18.02 12.47
CA ALA A 101 -11.64 -18.24 13.64
C ALA A 101 -12.00 -17.28 14.78
N ARG A 102 -11.63 -17.68 15.98
CA ARG A 102 -11.55 -16.84 17.18
C ARG A 102 -10.11 -16.82 17.67
N LEU A 103 -9.54 -15.63 17.81
CA LEU A 103 -8.11 -15.42 18.00
C LEU A 103 -7.85 -14.41 19.11
N ARG A 104 -6.64 -14.44 19.64
CA ARG A 104 -6.12 -13.47 20.61
C ARG A 104 -4.72 -13.07 20.16
N VAL A 105 -4.38 -11.79 20.25
CA VAL A 105 -3.06 -11.26 19.89
C VAL A 105 -2.45 -10.51 21.07
N PRO A 106 -1.11 -10.42 21.18
CA PRO A 106 -0.46 -9.62 22.22
C PRO A 106 -0.89 -8.15 22.15
N PRO A 107 -0.95 -7.41 23.27
CA PRO A 107 -1.11 -5.96 23.25
C PRO A 107 0.03 -5.27 22.51
N ASP A 108 -0.28 -4.10 21.95
CA ASP A 108 0.66 -3.22 21.28
C ASP A 108 1.41 -3.91 20.12
N SER A 109 0.70 -4.76 19.37
CA SER A 109 1.28 -5.55 18.26
C SER A 109 0.61 -5.29 16.92
N PHE A 110 1.38 -5.49 15.84
CA PHE A 110 0.88 -5.62 14.47
C PHE A 110 0.91 -7.10 14.09
N GLN A 111 -0.19 -7.60 13.53
CA GLN A 111 -0.33 -9.01 13.17
C GLN A 111 -0.93 -9.14 11.77
N THR A 112 -0.21 -9.85 10.90
CA THR A 112 -0.75 -10.28 9.61
C THR A 112 -1.20 -11.73 9.71
N LEU A 113 -2.47 -12.00 9.40
CA LEU A 113 -3.03 -13.34 9.35
C LEU A 113 -3.24 -13.77 7.90
N VAL A 114 -2.70 -14.91 7.49
CA VAL A 114 -2.91 -15.45 6.15
C VAL A 114 -4.06 -16.44 6.15
N LEU A 115 -5.02 -16.19 5.28
CA LEU A 115 -6.17 -17.04 5.06
C LEU A 115 -5.77 -18.29 4.26
N ARG A 116 -6.21 -19.45 4.74
CA ARG A 116 -6.03 -20.73 4.07
C ARG A 116 -7.36 -21.45 3.97
N ARG A 117 -7.67 -21.98 2.80
CA ARG A 117 -8.82 -22.88 2.64
C ARG A 117 -8.47 -24.25 3.21
N THR A 118 -9.38 -24.82 3.98
CA THR A 118 -9.28 -26.17 4.56
C THR A 118 -10.48 -27.01 4.12
N ARG A 119 -10.48 -28.30 4.46
CA ARG A 119 -11.66 -29.17 4.22
C ARG A 119 -12.89 -28.73 5.01
N ALA A 120 -12.69 -28.09 6.16
CA ALA A 120 -13.75 -27.65 7.07
C ALA A 120 -14.19 -26.19 6.84
N GLY A 121 -13.59 -25.49 5.87
CA GLY A 121 -13.87 -24.08 5.60
C GLY A 121 -12.59 -23.27 5.44
N PHE A 122 -12.36 -22.32 6.34
CA PHE A 122 -11.19 -21.46 6.34
C PHE A 122 -10.44 -21.55 7.66
N ALA A 123 -9.12 -21.38 7.60
CA ALA A 123 -8.25 -21.22 8.75
C ALA A 123 -7.38 -19.97 8.55
N LEU A 124 -6.89 -19.42 9.65
CA LEU A 124 -5.96 -18.28 9.67
C LEU A 124 -4.65 -18.72 10.30
N THR A 125 -3.54 -18.37 9.66
CA THR A 125 -2.20 -18.63 10.18
C THR A 125 -1.50 -17.30 10.38
N PRO A 126 -0.97 -17.01 11.58
CA PRO A 126 -0.17 -15.80 11.80
C PRO A 126 1.09 -15.86 10.96
N MET A 127 1.45 -14.71 10.39
CA MET A 127 2.69 -14.51 9.67
C MET A 127 3.76 -14.05 10.67
N ASP A 128 4.98 -14.58 10.53
CA ASP A 128 6.14 -13.95 11.16
C ASP A 128 6.63 -12.81 10.25
N ASP A 129 6.15 -11.60 10.53
CA ASP A 129 6.51 -10.37 9.82
C ASP A 129 7.18 -9.33 10.73
N THR A 130 7.70 -9.79 11.87
CA THR A 130 8.38 -8.97 12.88
C THR A 130 9.73 -8.43 12.43
N SER A 131 10.28 -8.93 11.33
CA SER A 131 11.51 -8.42 10.75
C SER A 131 11.32 -7.03 10.14
N GLY A 132 12.30 -6.14 10.39
CA GLY A 132 12.30 -4.75 9.94
C GLY A 132 13.02 -3.85 10.92
N ASN A 133 13.47 -2.68 10.45
CA ASN A 133 14.01 -1.63 11.30
C ASN A 133 13.22 -0.35 10.98
N GLU A 134 12.28 0.02 11.85
CA GLU A 134 11.45 1.20 11.62
C GLU A 134 12.30 2.47 11.65
N ASP A 135 12.28 3.19 10.54
CA ASP A 135 12.90 4.51 10.39
C ASP A 135 11.83 5.44 9.83
N ALA A 136 11.22 6.24 10.71
CA ALA A 136 10.09 7.11 10.36
C ALA A 136 10.42 8.16 9.27
N LEU A 137 11.71 8.39 8.98
CA LEU A 137 12.16 9.28 7.92
C LEU A 137 12.22 8.60 6.54
N LYS A 138 11.93 7.29 6.48
CA LYS A 138 11.95 6.48 5.27
C LYS A 138 10.59 5.83 5.03
N ALA A 139 10.39 5.36 3.80
CA ALA A 139 9.33 4.43 3.51
C ALA A 139 9.80 3.01 3.87
N GLU A 140 8.89 2.13 4.24
CA GLU A 140 9.15 0.72 4.44
C GLU A 140 8.54 -0.11 3.31
N LEU A 141 9.35 -0.97 2.70
CA LEU A 141 8.86 -2.05 1.84
C LEU A 141 8.87 -3.35 2.65
N ARG A 142 7.76 -4.08 2.66
CA ARG A 142 7.70 -5.44 3.20
C ARG A 142 7.23 -6.40 2.11
N PHE A 143 8.07 -7.39 1.82
CA PHE A 143 7.83 -8.39 0.79
C PHE A 143 7.41 -9.72 1.41
N TYR A 144 6.25 -10.22 1.00
CA TYR A 144 5.63 -11.45 1.48
C TYR A 144 5.71 -12.52 0.39
N ASN A 145 6.28 -13.68 0.72
CA ASN A 145 6.25 -14.82 -0.18
C ASN A 145 5.07 -15.74 0.18
N LEU A 146 3.95 -15.54 -0.50
CA LEU A 146 2.75 -16.38 -0.37
C LEU A 146 2.47 -17.16 -1.67
N ALA A 147 3.46 -17.24 -2.57
CA ALA A 147 3.36 -18.03 -3.78
C ALA A 147 3.57 -19.51 -3.42
N ARG A 148 2.61 -20.35 -3.78
CA ARG A 148 2.64 -21.78 -3.45
C ARG A 148 3.82 -22.46 -4.14
N SER A 149 4.46 -23.37 -3.40
CA SER A 149 5.65 -24.10 -3.85
C SER A 149 6.85 -23.21 -4.16
N CYS A 150 6.82 -21.95 -3.76
CA CYS A 150 7.92 -21.02 -3.98
C CYS A 150 8.86 -21.01 -2.77
N ARG A 151 9.80 -21.95 -2.73
CA ARG A 151 10.69 -22.10 -1.57
C ARG A 151 11.49 -20.84 -1.22
N GLU A 152 11.96 -20.13 -2.24
CA GLU A 152 12.78 -18.92 -2.09
C GLU A 152 12.37 -17.88 -3.14
N ALA A 153 11.69 -16.84 -2.70
CA ALA A 153 11.29 -15.72 -3.54
C ALA A 153 12.33 -14.60 -3.54
N GLN A 154 12.33 -13.83 -4.63
CA GLN A 154 13.11 -12.61 -4.77
C GLN A 154 12.21 -11.46 -5.18
N LEU A 155 12.56 -10.26 -4.70
CA LEU A 155 12.04 -9.00 -5.23
C LEU A 155 13.21 -8.26 -5.88
N LEU A 156 13.10 -7.95 -7.16
CA LEU A 156 14.17 -7.39 -7.97
C LEU A 156 13.79 -5.98 -8.44
N LEU A 157 14.76 -5.07 -8.51
CA LEU A 157 14.63 -3.81 -9.24
C LEU A 157 14.63 -4.09 -10.74
N ALA A 158 13.67 -3.52 -11.45
CA ALA A 158 13.60 -3.60 -12.91
C ALA A 158 14.15 -2.30 -13.56
N PRO A 159 14.82 -2.38 -14.71
CA PRO A 159 15.19 -3.60 -15.44
C PRO A 159 16.53 -4.21 -14.98
N ALA A 160 17.24 -3.56 -14.05
CA ALA A 160 18.61 -3.92 -13.67
C ALA A 160 18.77 -5.33 -13.08
N GLY A 161 17.70 -5.91 -12.51
CA GLY A 161 17.71 -7.22 -11.88
C GLY A 161 18.35 -7.26 -10.48
N THR A 162 18.76 -6.09 -9.95
CA THR A 162 19.36 -5.99 -8.61
C THR A 162 18.36 -6.41 -7.53
N PRO A 163 18.71 -7.33 -6.61
CA PRO A 163 17.79 -7.75 -5.58
C PRO A 163 17.54 -6.65 -4.54
N VAL A 164 16.26 -6.38 -4.27
CA VAL A 164 15.80 -5.66 -3.08
C VAL A 164 15.71 -6.62 -1.90
N PHE A 165 15.14 -7.81 -2.15
CA PHE A 165 15.09 -8.94 -1.22
C PHE A 165 15.51 -10.21 -1.94
N SER A 166 16.28 -11.04 -1.25
CA SER A 166 16.76 -12.34 -1.74
C SER A 166 16.30 -13.44 -0.79
N ALA A 167 16.02 -14.62 -1.35
CA ALA A 167 15.76 -15.86 -0.59
C ALA A 167 14.69 -15.73 0.52
N VAL A 168 13.59 -15.02 0.23
CA VAL A 168 12.46 -14.94 1.17
C VAL A 168 11.71 -16.27 1.14
N ALA A 169 11.75 -17.01 2.25
CA ALA A 169 11.18 -18.35 2.35
C ALA A 169 9.65 -18.37 2.13
N GLU A 170 9.11 -19.49 1.65
CA GLU A 170 7.65 -19.66 1.52
C GLU A 170 6.94 -19.43 2.86
N GLY A 171 5.88 -18.63 2.86
CA GLY A 171 5.10 -18.32 4.06
C GLY A 171 5.80 -17.36 5.04
N THR A 172 6.82 -16.64 4.60
CA THR A 172 7.50 -15.61 5.42
C THR A 172 7.52 -14.25 4.74
N ALA A 173 8.01 -13.25 5.47
CA ALA A 173 8.19 -11.90 4.99
C ALA A 173 9.57 -11.34 5.33
N ALA A 174 10.01 -10.37 4.53
CA ALA A 174 11.19 -9.55 4.81
C ALA A 174 10.85 -8.07 4.63
N ALA A 175 11.43 -7.20 5.45
CA ALA A 175 11.21 -5.76 5.37
C ALA A 175 12.52 -4.96 5.26
N ARG A 176 12.43 -3.79 4.63
CA ARG A 176 13.53 -2.85 4.50
C ARG A 176 13.02 -1.42 4.40
N SER A 177 13.66 -0.54 5.15
CA SER A 177 13.50 0.91 5.02
C SER A 177 14.26 1.44 3.80
N VAL A 178 13.57 2.19 2.94
CA VAL A 178 14.07 2.73 1.68
C VAL A 178 13.85 4.24 1.63
N ASN A 179 14.79 4.94 0.98
CA ASN A 179 14.56 6.35 0.68
C ASN A 179 13.41 6.47 -0.34
N PRO A 180 12.65 7.58 -0.32
CA PRO A 180 11.74 7.94 -1.39
C PRO A 180 12.44 7.90 -2.77
N VAL A 181 12.15 6.89 -3.58
CA VAL A 181 12.74 6.72 -4.90
C VAL A 181 11.66 6.29 -5.90
N ARG A 182 11.84 6.70 -7.16
CA ARG A 182 11.08 6.14 -8.29
C ARG A 182 11.79 4.90 -8.77
N ALA A 183 11.14 3.75 -8.61
CA ALA A 183 11.66 2.46 -9.09
C ALA A 183 10.51 1.59 -9.59
N SER A 184 10.84 0.61 -10.43
CA SER A 184 9.96 -0.51 -10.74
C SER A 184 10.53 -1.78 -10.16
N VAL A 185 9.67 -2.69 -9.74
CA VAL A 185 10.04 -3.96 -9.15
C VAL A 185 9.34 -5.12 -9.84
N SER A 186 9.97 -6.30 -9.81
CA SER A 186 9.38 -7.56 -10.25
C SER A 186 9.61 -8.62 -9.19
N GLY A 187 8.62 -9.48 -8.97
CA GLY A 187 8.77 -10.68 -8.16
C GLY A 187 9.38 -11.82 -8.98
N ARG A 188 10.16 -12.69 -8.35
CA ARG A 188 10.69 -13.90 -8.98
C ARG A 188 10.57 -15.09 -8.05
N CYS A 189 10.24 -16.23 -8.64
CA CYS A 189 10.33 -17.54 -8.02
C CYS A 189 11.07 -18.50 -8.95
N GLY A 190 12.28 -18.92 -8.58
CA GLY A 190 13.13 -19.72 -9.48
C GLY A 190 13.30 -19.04 -10.85
N GLY A 191 12.95 -19.75 -11.93
CA GLY A 191 13.02 -19.23 -13.31
C GLY A 191 11.86 -18.32 -13.73
N ALA A 192 10.75 -18.29 -12.98
CA ALA A 192 9.58 -17.50 -13.34
C ALA A 192 9.63 -16.12 -12.69
N ALA A 193 9.30 -15.08 -13.47
CA ALA A 193 9.27 -13.71 -13.00
C ALA A 193 7.93 -13.04 -13.35
N THR A 194 7.49 -12.12 -12.49
CA THR A 194 6.33 -11.28 -12.76
C THR A 194 6.71 -10.16 -13.74
N PRO A 195 5.74 -9.55 -14.43
CA PRO A 195 5.97 -8.26 -15.08
C PRO A 195 6.49 -7.22 -14.08
N ALA A 196 7.29 -6.29 -14.57
CA ALA A 196 7.73 -5.15 -13.77
C ALA A 196 6.54 -4.22 -13.45
N GLN A 197 6.46 -3.79 -12.21
CA GLN A 197 5.42 -2.87 -11.72
C GLN A 197 6.09 -1.65 -11.07
N PRO A 198 5.65 -0.43 -11.39
CA PRO A 198 6.17 0.77 -10.75
C PRO A 198 5.75 0.80 -9.27
N LEU A 199 6.68 1.17 -8.40
CA LEU A 199 6.33 1.58 -7.04
C LEU A 199 5.58 2.92 -7.11
N PRO A 200 4.59 3.16 -6.22
CA PRO A 200 4.01 4.49 -6.09
C PRO A 200 5.06 5.49 -5.62
N ALA A 201 4.73 6.78 -5.70
CA ALA A 201 5.60 7.84 -5.20
C ALA A 201 5.70 7.79 -3.66
N LEU A 202 6.69 7.04 -3.17
CA LEU A 202 6.93 6.81 -1.74
C LEU A 202 7.16 8.13 -0.99
N GLN A 203 6.55 8.25 0.18
CA GLN A 203 6.77 9.31 1.16
C GLN A 203 7.40 8.75 2.44
N PRO A 204 8.11 9.56 3.24
CA PRO A 204 8.50 9.18 4.60
C PRO A 204 7.28 8.69 5.41
N GLY A 205 7.43 7.56 6.10
CA GLY A 205 6.37 6.92 6.88
C GLY A 205 5.39 6.07 6.06
N ASP A 206 5.53 5.98 4.73
CA ASP A 206 4.73 5.02 3.96
C ASP A 206 5.16 3.58 4.30
N HIS A 207 4.17 2.70 4.52
CA HIS A 207 4.40 1.26 4.62
C HIS A 207 3.73 0.56 3.45
N LEU A 208 4.52 -0.07 2.59
CA LEU A 208 4.04 -0.84 1.44
C LEU A 208 4.23 -2.33 1.66
N SER A 209 3.16 -3.09 1.41
CA SER A 209 3.23 -4.54 1.32
C SER A 209 3.28 -4.98 -0.14
N LEU A 210 4.25 -5.84 -0.45
CA LEU A 210 4.42 -6.47 -1.75
C LEU A 210 4.16 -7.97 -1.58
N PHE A 211 3.09 -8.47 -2.15
CA PHE A 211 2.70 -9.87 -2.03
C PHE A 211 3.07 -10.62 -3.31
N LEU A 212 3.97 -11.61 -3.20
CA LEU A 212 4.14 -12.63 -4.22
C LEU A 212 3.08 -13.70 -3.99
N LEU A 213 2.19 -13.89 -4.96
CA LEU A 213 1.03 -14.78 -4.92
C LEU A 213 1.08 -15.76 -6.10
N GLY A 214 0.15 -16.70 -6.14
CA GLY A 214 0.03 -17.67 -7.25
C GLY A 214 0.89 -18.92 -7.02
N GLU A 215 1.39 -19.51 -8.10
CA GLU A 215 2.24 -20.70 -8.08
C GLU A 215 3.68 -20.32 -8.44
N ALA A 216 4.66 -21.10 -7.99
CA ALA A 216 6.08 -20.89 -8.31
C ALA A 216 6.35 -20.73 -9.82
N GLY A 217 5.64 -21.46 -10.69
CA GLY A 217 5.79 -21.38 -12.15
C GLY A 217 5.05 -20.21 -12.82
N ALA A 218 4.14 -19.55 -12.10
CA ALA A 218 3.35 -18.42 -12.60
C ALA A 218 3.06 -17.44 -11.45
N PRO A 219 4.10 -16.80 -10.88
CA PRO A 219 3.92 -15.91 -9.75
C PRO A 219 3.20 -14.63 -10.19
N ARG A 220 2.49 -14.00 -9.25
CA ARG A 220 1.86 -12.69 -9.40
C ARG A 220 2.33 -11.76 -8.29
N LEU A 221 2.82 -10.59 -8.65
CA LEU A 221 3.15 -9.54 -7.68
C LEU A 221 1.95 -8.61 -7.53
N VAL A 222 1.59 -8.31 -6.28
CA VAL A 222 0.61 -7.27 -5.95
C VAL A 222 1.24 -6.30 -4.96
N ILE A 223 1.20 -5.01 -5.29
CA ILE A 223 1.70 -3.93 -4.44
C ILE A 223 0.52 -3.24 -3.79
N GLN A 224 0.51 -3.14 -2.47
CA GLN A 224 -0.58 -2.55 -1.70
C GLN A 224 -0.03 -1.65 -0.58
N ALA A 225 -0.52 -0.41 -0.51
CA ALA A 225 -0.24 0.47 0.62
C ALA A 225 -0.96 -0.02 1.87
N ASN A 226 -0.28 -0.01 3.01
CA ASN A 226 -0.88 -0.35 4.28
C ASN A 226 -1.83 0.77 4.72
N ARG A 227 -2.94 0.36 5.34
CA ARG A 227 -3.97 1.25 5.90
C ARG A 227 -4.45 0.67 7.21
N THR A 228 -4.87 1.53 8.11
CA THR A 228 -5.55 1.15 9.36
C THR A 228 -6.99 1.61 9.29
N ASP A 229 -7.90 0.82 9.84
CA ASP A 229 -9.30 1.20 9.95
C ASP A 229 -9.45 2.52 10.71
N PRO A 230 -10.42 3.36 10.33
CA PRO A 230 -10.70 4.56 11.10
C PRO A 230 -11.18 4.17 12.50
N PHE A 231 -10.53 4.72 13.53
CA PHE A 231 -10.99 4.54 14.89
C PHE A 231 -12.18 5.48 15.16
N LYS A 232 -13.31 4.91 15.60
CA LYS A 232 -14.46 5.65 16.10
C LYS A 232 -14.62 5.37 17.59
N ARG A 233 -14.87 6.42 18.36
CA ARG A 233 -15.17 6.32 19.80
C ARG A 233 -16.48 5.60 20.06
#